data_AF-A0A950MU80-F1
#
_entry.id   AF-A0A950MU80-F1
#
_cell.length_a   1.000
_cell.length_b   1.000
_cell.length_c   1.000
_cell.angle_alpha   90.00
_cell.angle_beta   90.00
_cell.angle_gamma   90.00
#
_symmetry.space_group_name_H-M   'P 1'
#
loop_
_entity.id
_entity.type
_entity.pdbx_description
1 polymer ?
#
loop_
_entity_poly.entity_id
_entity_poly.type
_entity_poly.pdbx_seq_one_letter_code
_entity_poly.pdbx_strand_id
1 'polypeptide(L)' 'MDQIFGDLESLMSHVDSKFTLVNVVTKRAKQLNNGAPPLTERVNPNKPVSTAFNEVAAGKIDYKRTREGIK' A
#
# COMPACT_ATOMS: atom_id res chain seq x y z
N MET A 1 -5.94 -23.09 -11.92
CA MET A 1 -5.18 -22.81 -10.69
C MET A 1 -5.14 -21.31 -10.53
N ASP A 2 -5.67 -20.87 -9.41
CA ASP A 2 -6.23 -19.56 -9.16
C ASP A 2 -5.12 -18.55 -8.84
N GLN A 3 -4.55 -17.90 -9.87
CA GLN A 3 -3.50 -16.89 -9.69
C GLN A 3 -4.11 -15.49 -9.50
N ILE A 4 -5.15 -15.38 -8.66
CA ILE A 4 -5.81 -14.10 -8.35
C ILE A 4 -5.73 -13.77 -6.84
N PHE A 5 -5.59 -14.77 -5.94
CA PHE A 5 -5.63 -14.53 -4.49
C PHE A 5 -4.27 -14.33 -3.80
N GLY A 6 -3.16 -14.78 -4.39
CA GLY A 6 -1.84 -14.73 -3.73
C GLY A 6 -1.33 -13.32 -3.40
N ASP A 7 -1.66 -12.33 -4.23
CA ASP A 7 -1.27 -10.94 -4.02
C ASP A 7 -2.08 -10.31 -2.86
N LEU A 8 -3.39 -10.59 -2.83
CA LEU A 8 -4.28 -10.03 -1.82
C LEU A 8 -4.02 -10.60 -0.43
N GLU A 9 -3.70 -11.88 -0.30
CA GLU A 9 -3.36 -12.47 1.01
C GLU A 9 -2.05 -11.89 1.56
N SER A 10 -1.02 -11.71 0.71
CA SER A 10 0.22 -11.03 1.09
C SER A 10 -0.05 -9.59 1.53
N LEU A 11 -0.84 -8.83 0.76
CA LEU A 11 -1.25 -7.47 1.12
C LEU A 11 -1.99 -7.43 2.46
N MET A 12 -2.94 -8.35 2.67
CA MET A 12 -3.72 -8.47 3.90
C MET A 12 -2.88 -8.94 5.11
N SER A 13 -1.74 -9.61 4.90
CA SER A 13 -0.82 -9.96 5.99
C SER A 13 -0.09 -8.74 6.56
N HIS A 14 0.00 -7.65 5.79
CA HIS A 14 0.66 -6.40 6.19
C HIS A 14 -0.31 -5.33 6.71
N VAL A 15 -1.63 -5.54 6.63
CA VAL A 15 -2.64 -4.54 7.00
C VAL A 15 -3.82 -5.15 7.72
N ASP A 16 -4.36 -4.44 8.71
CA ASP A 16 -5.43 -4.97 9.58
C ASP A 16 -6.76 -5.28 8.86
N SER A 17 -7.03 -4.59 7.74
CA SER A 17 -8.31 -4.67 7.05
C SER A 17 -8.21 -4.16 5.62
N LYS A 18 -9.13 -4.61 4.75
CA LYS A 18 -9.27 -4.10 3.37
C LYS A 18 -9.47 -2.59 3.33
N PHE A 19 -10.17 -2.00 4.30
CA PHE A 19 -10.33 -0.55 4.39
C PHE A 19 -9.02 0.17 4.68
N THR A 20 -8.20 -0.39 5.59
CA THR A 20 -6.85 0.11 5.87
C THR A 20 -5.98 0.00 4.63
N LEU A 21 -6.05 -1.13 3.92
CA LEU A 21 -5.30 -1.34 2.67
C LEU A 21 -5.60 -0.24 1.65
N VAL A 22 -6.88 0.00 1.35
CA VAL A 22 -7.30 1.03 0.39
C VAL A 22 -6.82 2.41 0.81
N ASN A 23 -6.92 2.75 2.09
CA ASN A 23 -6.46 4.04 2.61
C ASN A 23 -4.94 4.21 2.53
N VAL A 24 -4.17 3.17 2.90
CA VAL A 24 -2.70 3.17 2.84
C VAL A 24 -2.23 3.31 1.40
N VAL A 25 -2.76 2.49 0.50
CA VAL A 25 -2.45 2.53 -0.94
C VAL A 25 -2.80 3.88 -1.54
N THR A 26 -3.99 4.42 -1.23
CA THR A 26 -4.42 5.73 -1.76
C THR A 26 -3.51 6.85 -1.29
N LYS A 27 -3.15 6.88 0.01
CA LYS A 27 -2.21 7.87 0.55
C LYS A 27 -0.84 7.75 -0.11
N ARG A 28 -0.35 6.52 -0.28
CA ARG A 28 0.96 6.27 -0.88
C ARG A 28 1.00 6.62 -2.37
N ALA A 29 -0.03 6.28 -3.12
CA ALA A 29 -0.15 6.67 -4.53
C ALA A 29 -0.13 8.19 -4.72
N LYS A 30 -0.77 8.95 -3.82
CA LYS A 30 -0.69 10.43 -3.82
C LYS A 30 0.73 10.94 -3.54
N GLN A 31 1.46 10.32 -2.62
CA GLN A 31 2.86 10.67 -2.37
C GLN A 31 3.72 10.45 -3.62
N LEU A 32 3.57 9.30 -4.28
CA LEU A 32 4.27 8.98 -5.53
C LEU A 32 3.93 10.00 -6.64
N ASN A 33 2.66 10.38 -6.77
CA ASN A 33 2.24 11.45 -7.70
C ASN A 33 2.85 12.81 -7.38
N ASN A 34 3.08 13.11 -6.11
CA ASN A 34 3.74 14.34 -5.67
C ASN A 34 5.27 14.27 -5.80
N GLY A 35 5.82 13.21 -6.42
CA GLY A 35 7.26 13.05 -6.63
C GLY A 35 8.01 12.42 -5.45
N ALA A 36 7.32 11.79 -4.51
CA ALA A 36 7.98 11.05 -3.44
C ALA A 36 8.81 9.88 -4.01
N PRO A 37 9.99 9.60 -3.44
CA PRO A 37 10.80 8.49 -3.90
C PRO A 37 10.08 7.16 -3.64
N PRO A 38 10.12 6.23 -4.61
CA PRO A 38 9.63 4.89 -4.39
C PRO A 38 10.54 4.09 -3.45
N LEU A 39 9.96 3.12 -2.75
CA LEU A 39 10.64 2.24 -1.80
C LEU A 39 11.01 0.89 -2.44
N THR A 40 10.52 0.61 -3.64
CA THR A 40 10.81 -0.60 -4.42
C THR A 40 11.57 -0.26 -5.69
N GLU A 41 12.31 -1.22 -6.23
CA GLU A 41 13.08 -1.04 -7.47
C GLU A 41 12.18 -1.06 -8.72
N ARG A 42 11.04 -1.77 -8.66
CA ARG A 42 10.08 -1.87 -9.76
C ARG A 42 9.00 -0.81 -9.63
N VAL A 43 9.24 0.34 -10.24
CA VAL A 43 8.36 1.50 -10.16
C VAL A 43 7.90 1.88 -11.54
N ASN A 44 6.59 2.01 -11.70
CA ASN A 44 6.03 2.56 -12.92
C ASN A 44 5.44 3.95 -12.58
N PRO A 45 6.07 5.05 -13.01
CA PRO A 45 5.60 6.40 -12.71
C PRO A 45 4.20 6.68 -13.30
N ASN A 46 3.78 5.96 -14.34
CA ASN A 46 2.43 6.06 -14.90
C ASN A 46 1.38 5.24 -14.13
N LYS A 47 1.80 4.40 -13.17
CA LYS A 47 0.93 3.54 -12.35
C LYS A 47 1.31 3.65 -10.86
N PRO A 48 1.06 4.82 -10.24
CA PRO A 48 1.36 5.06 -8.83
C PRO A 48 0.60 4.09 -7.89
N VAL A 49 -0.63 3.72 -8.25
CA VAL A 49 -1.46 2.79 -7.46
C VAL A 49 -0.85 1.39 -7.46
N SER A 50 -0.47 0.87 -8.63
CA SER A 50 0.18 -0.44 -8.73
C SER A 50 1.53 -0.47 -7.99
N THR A 51 2.29 0.63 -8.07
CA THR A 51 3.55 0.76 -7.31
C THR A 51 3.29 0.73 -5.81
N ALA A 52 2.28 1.45 -5.32
CA ALA A 52 1.90 1.44 -3.91
C ALA A 52 1.47 0.05 -3.41
N PHE A 53 0.71 -0.72 -4.21
CA PHE A 53 0.39 -2.12 -3.88
C PHE A 53 1.65 -2.97 -3.73
N ASN A 54 2.59 -2.88 -4.68
CA ASN A 54 3.85 -3.61 -4.61
C ASN A 54 4.68 -3.23 -3.36
N GLU A 55 4.70 -1.96 -2.96
CA GLU A 55 5.39 -1.51 -1.76
C GLU A 55 4.75 -2.07 -0.48
N VAL A 56 3.41 -2.16 -0.43
CA VAL A 56 2.69 -2.78 0.70
C VAL A 56 2.92 -4.29 0.74
N ALA A 57 2.84 -4.99 -0.40
CA ALA A 57 3.12 -6.43 -0.49
C ALA A 57 4.58 -6.77 -0.14
N ALA A 58 5.52 -5.86 -0.40
CA ALA A 58 6.91 -5.98 0.03
C ALA A 58 7.13 -5.63 1.51
N GLY A 59 6.08 -5.26 2.27
CA GLY A 59 6.18 -4.86 3.67
C GLY A 59 6.98 -3.58 3.91
N LYS A 60 7.16 -2.73 2.89
CA LYS A 60 7.98 -1.51 2.98
C LYS A 60 7.20 -0.28 3.44
N ILE A 61 5.88 -0.38 3.56
CA ILE A 61 5.00 0.70 3.98
C ILE A 61 4.62 0.52 5.45
N ASP A 62 5.16 1.38 6.31
CA ASP A 62 4.71 1.51 7.69
C ASP A 62 3.50 2.45 7.77
N TYR A 63 2.45 2.03 8.48
CA TYR A 63 1.32 2.89 8.78
C TYR A 63 1.03 2.89 10.28
N LYS A 64 0.80 4.08 10.83
CA LYS A 64 0.34 4.23 12.21
C LYS A 64 -1.15 4.50 12.21
N ARG A 65 -1.90 3.67 12.94
CA ARG A 65 -3.30 3.95 13.23
C ARG A 65 -3.33 5.02 14.32
N THR A 66 -3.70 6.24 13.95
CA THR A 66 -4.12 7.24 14.94
C THR A 66 -5.44 6.76 15.54
N ARG A 67 -5.38 6.03 16.65
CA ARG A 67 -6.51 5.94 17.59
C ARG A 67 -6.59 7.31 18.27
N GLU A 68 -7.08 8.32 17.56
CA GLU A 68 -7.62 9.50 18.24
C GLU A 68 -8.95 9.08 18.85
N GLY A 69 -8.86 8.54 20.07
CA GLY A 69 -9.94 8.66 21.02
C GLY A 69 -10.00 10.13 21.40
N ILE A 70 -10.89 10.87 20.76
CA ILE A 70 -11.29 12.18 21.25
C ILE A 70 -11.93 11.92 22.62
N LYS A 71 -11.22 12.25 23.69
CA LYS A 71 -11.78 12.39 25.04
C LYS A 71 -12.46 13.73 25.14
#